data_AF-A0A6P1DDI3-F1
#
_entry.id   AF-A0A6P1DDI3-F1
#
_cell.length_a   1.000
_cell.length_b   1.000
_cell.length_c   1.000
_cell.angle_alpha   90.00
_cell.angle_beta   90.00
_cell.angle_gamma   90.00
#
_symmetry.space_group_name_H-M   'P 1'
#
loop_
_entity.id
_entity.type
_entity.pdbx_description
1 polymer ?
#
loop_
_entity_poly.entity_id
_entity_poly.type
_entity_poly.pdbx_seq_one_letter_code
_entity_poly.pdbx_strand_id
1 'polypeptide(L)'
;MHYRARAGRPLVDRIKGSNYHNMRELRPPSSAASEVRMLFAFDPARQAIVLVAGDKSGNWQGWYREAIHLADKRFAEHLAAMEER
;
A
#
# COMPACT_ATOMS: atom_id res chain seq x y z
N MET A 1 -21.85 -26.54 16.99
CA MET A 1 -21.97 -25.15 16.48
C MET A 1 -20.61 -24.74 15.92
N HIS A 2 -20.41 -24.82 14.61
CA HIS A 2 -19.11 -24.52 13.97
C HIS A 2 -18.96 -23.00 13.80
N TYR A 3 -18.18 -22.35 14.66
CA TYR A 3 -17.81 -20.96 14.45
C TYR A 3 -16.61 -20.93 13.48
N ARG A 4 -16.88 -20.76 12.19
CA ARG A 4 -15.83 -20.43 11.22
C ARG A 4 -15.28 -19.06 11.59
N ALA A 5 -14.07 -19.03 12.15
CA ALA A 5 -13.26 -17.82 12.21
C ALA A 5 -12.97 -17.36 10.78
N ARG A 6 -13.87 -16.54 10.24
CA ARG A 6 -13.64 -15.83 8.99
C ARG A 6 -12.64 -14.75 9.34
N ALA A 7 -11.35 -15.05 9.19
CA ALA A 7 -10.30 -14.04 9.17
C ALA A 7 -10.77 -12.95 8.21
N GLY A 8 -11.18 -11.81 8.79
CA GLY A 8 -11.68 -10.67 8.04
C GLY A 8 -10.65 -10.35 6.98
N ARG A 9 -11.12 -10.28 5.73
CA ARG A 9 -10.29 -9.96 4.56
C ARG A 9 -9.30 -8.87 4.96
N PRO A 10 -7.98 -9.02 4.75
CA PRO A 10 -7.07 -7.91 4.97
C PRO A 10 -7.63 -6.71 4.22
N LEU A 11 -7.66 -5.54 4.88
CA LEU A 11 -8.17 -4.24 4.40
C LEU A 11 -7.39 -3.77 3.17
N VAL A 12 -7.43 -4.56 2.12
CA VAL A 12 -6.82 -4.28 0.84
C VAL A 12 -7.91 -3.67 0.00
N ASP A 13 -8.01 -2.35 0.09
CA ASP A 13 -8.71 -1.57 -0.90
C ASP A 13 -7.73 -1.24 -2.04
N ARG A 14 -8.23 -1.31 -3.27
CA ARG A 14 -7.51 -0.82 -4.44
C ARG A 14 -7.30 0.68 -4.29
N ILE A 15 -6.10 1.17 -4.56
CA ILE A 15 -5.82 2.60 -4.55
C ILE A 15 -6.36 3.24 -5.84
N LYS A 16 -7.35 4.11 -5.71
CA LYS A 16 -7.85 4.92 -6.84
C LYS A 16 -6.78 5.94 -7.23
N GLY A 17 -6.45 6.02 -8.52
CA GLY A 17 -5.48 6.97 -9.06
C GLY A 17 -4.05 6.43 -9.24
N SER A 18 -3.77 5.19 -8.80
CA SER A 18 -2.52 4.52 -9.16
C SER A 18 -2.60 3.94 -10.58
N ASN A 19 -1.49 4.00 -11.31
CA ASN A 19 -1.29 3.34 -12.60
C ASN A 19 -1.19 1.81 -12.48
N TYR A 20 -1.00 1.29 -11.26
CA TYR A 20 -0.79 -0.13 -10.99
C TYR A 20 -1.97 -0.76 -10.26
N HIS A 21 -2.60 -1.74 -10.90
CA HIS A 21 -3.81 -2.41 -10.38
C HIS A 21 -3.58 -3.22 -9.10
N ASN A 22 -2.33 -3.61 -8.84
CA ASN A 22 -1.89 -4.38 -7.68
C ASN A 22 -1.39 -3.50 -6.52
N MET A 23 -1.50 -2.17 -6.62
CA MET A 23 -1.18 -1.24 -5.54
C MET A 23 -2.22 -1.32 -4.41
N ARG A 24 -1.74 -1.45 -3.16
CA ARG A 24 -2.54 -1.69 -1.96
C ARG A 24 -2.11 -0.75 -0.83
N GLU A 25 -3.04 -0.46 0.06
CA GLU A 25 -2.77 0.30 1.28
C GLU A 25 -2.77 -0.63 2.51
N LEU A 26 -1.80 -0.44 3.40
CA LEU A 26 -1.81 -1.00 4.74
C LEU A 26 -2.15 0.11 5.75
N ARG A 27 -3.11 -0.22 6.63
CA ARG A 27 -3.56 0.62 7.74
C ARG A 27 -3.32 -0.16 9.04
N PRO A 28 -2.19 0.04 9.74
CA PRO A 28 -1.98 -0.54 11.05
C PRO A 28 -3.13 -0.11 11.98
N PRO A 29 -3.68 -1.02 12.80
CA PRO A 29 -4.69 -0.64 13.79
C PRO A 29 -4.07 0.38 14.74
N SER A 30 -4.61 1.60 14.75
CA SER A 30 -4.06 2.71 15.50
C SER A 30 -4.61 2.73 16.93
N SER A 31 -3.73 2.57 17.91
CA SER A 31 -3.99 2.96 19.29
C SER A 31 -3.90 4.49 19.38
N ALA A 32 -5.01 5.17 19.10
CA ALA A 32 -5.33 6.58 19.39
C ALA A 32 -4.39 7.72 18.91
N ALA A 33 -3.15 7.47 18.49
CA ALA A 33 -2.15 8.54 18.28
C ALA A 33 -1.32 8.45 16.99
N SER A 34 -1.28 7.32 16.28
CA SER A 34 -0.48 7.17 15.06
C SER A 34 -1.34 6.74 13.88
N GLU A 35 -1.52 7.62 12.89
CA GLU A 35 -2.26 7.33 11.66
C GLU A 35 -1.31 6.92 10.53
N VAL A 36 -0.35 6.04 10.83
CA VAL A 36 0.59 5.57 9.81
C VAL A 36 -0.17 4.91 8.66
N ARG A 37 0.21 5.27 7.44
CA ARG A 37 -0.29 4.69 6.20
C ARG A 37 0.89 4.22 5.37
N MET A 38 0.76 3.03 4.81
CA MET A 38 1.78 2.49 3.91
C MET A 38 1.15 2.08 2.59
N LEU A 39 1.80 2.43 1.47
CA LEU A 39 1.44 1.93 0.15
C LEU A 39 2.43 0.83 -0.22
N PHE A 40 1.91 -0.29 -0.67
CA PHE A 40 2.71 -1.45 -1.04
C PHE A 40 2.13 -2.16 -2.27
N ALA A 41 2.97 -2.91 -2.96
CA ALA A 41 2.57 -3.76 -4.08
C ALA A 41 3.24 -5.13 -3.97
N PHE A 42 2.69 -6.11 -4.68
CA PHE A 42 3.36 -7.39 -4.90
C PHE A 42 4.04 -7.36 -6.26
N ASP A 43 5.33 -7.67 -6.29
CA ASP A 43 6.08 -7.81 -7.54
C ASP A 43 5.77 -9.14 -8.26
N PRO A 44 6.31 -9.37 -9.48
CA PRO A 44 6.12 -10.63 -10.21
C PRO A 44 6.63 -11.88 -9.45
N ALA A 45 7.61 -11.72 -8.56
CA ALA A 45 8.11 -12.77 -7.67
C ALA A 45 7.21 -12.99 -6.44
N ARG A 46 6.07 -12.30 -6.35
CA ARG A 46 5.09 -12.36 -5.26
C ARG A 46 5.64 -11.86 -3.93
N GLN A 47 6.67 -11.02 -3.96
CA GLN A 47 7.20 -10.36 -2.77
C GLN A 47 6.46 -9.06 -2.51
N ALA A 48 6.07 -8.83 -1.25
CA ALA A 48 5.46 -7.56 -0.86
C ALA A 48 6.53 -6.49 -0.69
N ILE A 49 6.35 -5.36 -1.36
CA ILE A 49 7.29 -4.25 -1.35
C ILE A 49 6.59 -3.01 -0.83
N VAL A 50 7.09 -2.46 0.26
CA VAL A 50 6.62 -1.19 0.80
C VAL A 50 7.23 -0.06 -0.03
N LEU A 51 6.39 0.71 -0.69
CA LEU A 51 6.79 1.75 -1.62
C LEU A 51 6.79 3.12 -0.96
N VAL A 52 5.84 3.38 -0.06
CA VAL A 52 5.74 4.63 0.71
C VAL A 52 5.21 4.31 2.10
N ALA A 53 5.75 4.94 3.13
CA ALA A 53 5.21 4.95 4.48
C ALA A 53 5.21 6.38 5.00
N GLY A 54 4.13 6.81 5.66
CA GLY A 54 4.03 8.15 6.22
C GLY A 54 3.12 8.17 7.44
N ASP A 55 3.51 8.95 8.44
CA ASP A 55 2.67 9.27 9.59
C ASP A 55 1.78 10.48 9.26
N LYS A 56 0.47 10.33 9.43
CA LYS A 56 -0.50 11.35 9.03
C LYS A 56 -0.93 12.16 10.24
N SER A 57 -0.47 13.41 10.31
CA SER A 57 -1.14 14.45 11.09
C SER A 57 -1.72 15.50 10.13
N GLY A 58 -3.04 15.54 9.96
CA GLY A 58 -3.78 16.72 9.49
C GLY A 58 -3.99 16.96 7.99
N ASN A 59 -3.19 16.42 7.05
CA ASN A 59 -3.38 16.64 5.60
C ASN A 59 -3.56 15.34 4.79
N TRP A 60 -4.79 14.82 4.79
CA TRP A 60 -5.11 13.52 4.20
C TRP A 60 -5.10 13.48 2.68
N GLN A 61 -5.67 14.50 2.02
CA GLN A 61 -5.89 14.48 0.56
C GLN A 61 -4.61 14.81 -0.24
N GLY A 62 -3.85 15.82 0.19
CA GLY A 62 -2.59 16.19 -0.46
C GLY A 62 -1.57 15.05 -0.38
N TRP A 63 -1.45 14.45 0.81
CA TRP A 63 -0.57 13.30 1.01
C TRP A 63 -0.91 12.12 0.10
N TYR A 64 -2.20 11.79 -0.10
CA TYR A 64 -2.55 10.67 -0.98
C TYR A 64 -2.09 10.92 -2.42
N ARG A 65 -2.30 12.12 -2.94
CA ARG A 65 -1.87 12.44 -4.31
C ARG A 65 -0.36 12.25 -4.47
N GLU A 66 0.42 12.80 -3.56
CA GLU A 66 1.88 12.70 -3.58
C GLU A 66 2.38 11.27 -3.35
N ALA A 67 1.81 10.58 -2.36
CA ALA A 67 2.17 9.22 -2.01
C ALA A 67 1.86 8.24 -3.16
N ILE A 68 0.74 8.42 -3.86
CA ILE A 68 0.37 7.59 -5.01
C ILE A 68 1.37 7.80 -6.16
N HIS A 69 1.67 9.05 -6.52
CA HIS A 69 2.65 9.33 -7.58
C HIS A 69 4.04 8.79 -7.24
N LEU A 70 4.46 8.92 -5.98
CA LEU A 70 5.74 8.40 -5.51
C LEU A 70 5.77 6.87 -5.51
N ALA A 71 4.68 6.23 -5.08
CA ALA A 71 4.58 4.77 -5.08
C ALA A 71 4.59 4.19 -6.49
N ASP A 72 3.86 4.81 -7.43
CA ASP A 72 3.85 4.40 -8.84
C ASP A 72 5.26 4.49 -9.44
N LYS A 73 5.96 5.61 -9.22
CA LYS A 73 7.34 5.79 -9.71
C LYS A 73 8.28 4.71 -9.16
N ARG A 74 8.27 4.50 -7.84
CA ARG A 74 9.14 3.49 -7.19
C ARG A 74 8.83 2.07 -7.65
N PHE A 75 7.56 1.77 -7.91
CA PHE A 75 7.19 0.45 -8.40
C PHE A 75 7.62 0.24 -9.86
N ALA A 76 7.50 1.27 -10.70
CA ALA A 76 8.03 1.25 -12.07
C ALA A 76 9.54 0.97 -12.10
N GLU A 77 10.29 1.69 -11.26
CA GLU A 77 11.74 1.52 -11.11
C GLU A 77 12.10 0.10 -10.63
N HIS A 78 11.35 -0.43 -9.66
CA HIS A 78 11.54 -1.80 -9.16
C HIS A 78 11.31 -2.83 -10.26
N LEU A 79 10.23 -2.70 -11.04
CA LEU A 79 9.94 -3.62 -12.14
C LEU A 79 11.02 -3.57 -13.23
N ALA A 80 11.48 -2.39 -13.62
CA ALA A 80 12.57 -2.24 -14.60
C ALA A 80 13.86 -2.92 -14.11
N ALA A 81 14.23 -2.72 -12.83
CA ALA A 81 15.39 -3.36 -12.24
C ALA A 81 15.28 -4.90 -12.12
N MET A 82 14.06 -5.45 -12.14
CA MET A 82 13.83 -6.90 -12.19
C MET A 82 13.91 -7.47 -13.61
N GLU A 83 13.56 -6.69 -14.64
CA GLU A 83 13.67 -7.12 -16.05
C GLU A 83 15.13 -7.16 -16.54
N GLU A 84 16.01 -6.36 -15.93
CA GLU A 84 17.44 -6.33 -16.23
C GLU A 84 18.24 -7.48 -15.56
N ARG A 85 17.58 -8.38 -14.82
CA ARG A 85 18.18 -9.51 -14.09
C ARG A 85 17.83 -10.86 -14.73
#